data_AF-A0A6J3K9G6-F1
#
_entry.id   AF-A0A6J3K9G6-F1
#
_cell.length_a   1.000
_cell.length_b   1.000
_cell.length_c   1.000
_cell.angle_alpha   90.00
_cell.angle_beta   90.00
_cell.angle_gamma   90.00
#
_symmetry.space_group_name_H-M   'P 1'
#
loop_
_entity.id
_entity.type
_entity.pdbx_description
1 polymer ?
#
loop_
_entity_poly.entity_id
_entity_poly.type
_entity_poly.pdbx_seq_one_letter_code
_entity_poly.pdbx_strand_id
1 'polypeptide(L)'
;MPSLRKKVAGFMRQLSISNLAGAVENLSQGEQTLRSPRSLTQDFTSGCFITRYLDGLETKQEGPAILHGRNPEELPIRQLGNFQQDRDVVSAHTGPDNGLTTVNVQQRHLSINDIDIDYIDMLDQGEQYRNTSTTTTPTIAGITDWFNPHEMAYGIATTLYEKNPTNNTNNGEPIADCFGIVARSNSAILALADGVNWGTKASIAARSAVHGSIEYLNKALFCPSINGEMTTTKDVFIALLRSFHAAHSLILQEQGMLTTLTVCAVLPLPNSDSNTEKNKYMACTCNVGDSLAYVYSRKTGVREITRGSHDIHCMRDMRDALGALGPVDGSNPELNNLTLAMTEVEKGDIVFLTSDGISDNFDPVVGKFAILPCHNSVPDSNVKNHTEGRSKTRRKSAENLRHAESGNSNRNKSNLPVVEAYQRHELTLLRMEDLLRRGVSGEGPPCNSAKHLCELLLDFAVRITAAKRRILEDTDLYYAQNKDGQLIQLSKQEQRTRRIKTLDKVSMIPGKLDHATVVAYVVGSINSEYGL
;
A
#
# COMPACT_ATOMS: atom_id res chain seq x y z
N MET A 1 11.90 -2.69 41.76
CA MET A 1 11.06 -3.00 40.57
C MET A 1 11.62 -2.26 39.36
N PRO A 2 11.90 -2.91 38.22
CA PRO A 2 12.43 -2.21 37.04
C PRO A 2 11.36 -1.32 36.38
N SER A 3 11.76 -0.12 35.94
CA SER A 3 10.86 0.87 35.34
C SER A 3 10.27 0.41 34.01
N LEU A 4 9.06 0.88 33.67
CA LEU A 4 8.33 0.53 32.45
C LEU A 4 9.19 0.71 31.18
N ARG A 5 10.10 1.69 31.16
CA ARG A 5 11.07 1.93 30.07
C ARG A 5 12.03 0.76 29.86
N LYS A 6 12.49 0.09 30.92
CA LYS A 6 13.32 -1.12 30.80
C LYS A 6 12.52 -2.33 30.31
N LYS A 7 11.22 -2.41 30.64
CA LYS A 7 10.32 -3.44 30.11
C LYS A 7 10.04 -3.25 28.61
N VAL A 8 9.83 -2.01 28.15
CA VAL A 8 9.64 -1.69 26.72
C VAL A 8 10.92 -1.91 25.91
N ALA A 9 12.10 -1.53 26.43
CA ALA A 9 13.36 -1.81 25.76
C ALA A 9 13.70 -3.32 25.71
N GLY A 10 13.32 -4.08 26.74
CA GLY A 10 13.42 -5.54 26.74
C GLY A 10 12.46 -6.21 25.74
N PHE A 11 11.23 -5.70 25.65
CA PHE A 11 10.21 -6.13 24.70
C PHE A 11 10.62 -5.85 23.24
N MET A 12 11.23 -4.70 22.97
CA MET A 12 11.76 -4.34 21.64
C MET A 12 12.94 -5.22 21.22
N ARG A 13 13.76 -5.71 22.16
CA ARG A 13 14.83 -6.68 21.89
C ARG A 13 14.30 -8.08 21.53
N GLN A 14 13.09 -8.41 21.98
CA GLN A 14 12.40 -9.68 21.69
C GLN A 14 11.65 -9.68 20.35
N LEU A 15 11.48 -8.53 19.69
CA LEU A 15 10.85 -8.43 18.37
C LEU A 15 11.85 -8.56 17.21
N SER A 16 13.13 -8.78 17.51
CA SER A 16 14.06 -9.35 16.54
C SER A 16 13.62 -10.79 16.26
N ILE A 17 13.51 -11.11 14.98
CA ILE A 17 12.80 -12.22 14.34
C ILE A 17 13.01 -13.59 15.03
N SER A 18 14.15 -13.80 15.68
CA SER A 18 14.48 -15.02 16.42
C SER A 18 13.61 -15.32 17.66
N ASN A 19 12.92 -14.34 18.24
CA ASN A 19 12.10 -14.53 19.46
C ASN A 19 10.59 -14.47 19.21
N LEU A 20 10.12 -14.23 17.98
CA LEU A 20 8.69 -14.34 17.68
C LEU A 20 8.21 -15.79 17.75
N ALA A 21 9.07 -16.76 17.40
CA ALA A 21 8.78 -18.18 17.57
C ALA A 21 8.66 -18.61 19.06
N GLY A 22 9.56 -18.13 19.92
CA GLY A 22 9.55 -18.48 21.36
C GLY A 22 8.39 -17.87 22.16
N ALA A 23 7.79 -16.79 21.69
CA ALA A 23 6.57 -16.22 22.30
C ALA A 23 5.31 -17.04 21.96
N VAL A 24 5.34 -17.82 20.86
CA VAL A 24 4.23 -18.68 20.41
C VAL A 24 4.22 -20.00 21.18
N GLU A 25 5.38 -20.58 21.50
CA GLU A 25 5.45 -21.85 22.25
C GLU A 25 4.96 -21.71 23.71
N ASN A 26 5.09 -20.54 24.32
CA ASN A 26 4.65 -20.32 25.71
C ASN A 26 3.14 -20.07 25.88
N LEU A 27 2.38 -20.00 24.79
CA LEU A 27 0.92 -19.85 24.80
C LEU A 27 0.17 -21.18 24.55
N SER A 28 0.89 -22.26 24.28
CA SER A 28 0.36 -23.62 24.17
C SER A 28 0.97 -24.49 25.26
N GLN A 29 0.12 -25.15 26.05
CA GLN A 29 0.51 -25.89 27.24
C GLN A 29 1.53 -27.00 26.95
N GLY A 30 2.36 -27.25 27.96
CA GLY A 30 3.58 -28.03 27.84
C GLY A 30 3.40 -29.51 27.54
N GLU A 31 4.32 -30.02 26.73
CA GLU A 31 4.82 -31.39 26.79
C GLU A 31 6.21 -31.43 26.15
N GLN A 32 7.04 -32.35 26.64
CA GLN A 32 8.50 -32.39 26.46
C GLN A 32 8.94 -32.87 25.07
N THR A 33 9.92 -32.15 24.50
CA THR A 33 11.06 -32.56 23.66
C THR A 33 10.93 -33.74 22.68
N LEU A 34 11.34 -33.49 21.43
CA LEU A 34 12.26 -34.37 20.67
C LEU A 34 13.03 -33.54 19.62
N ARG A 35 14.36 -33.53 19.72
CA ARG A 35 15.29 -32.92 18.74
C ARG A 35 15.25 -33.70 17.43
N SER A 36 15.25 -32.98 16.31
CA SER A 36 15.59 -33.51 14.98
C SER A 36 16.61 -32.59 14.27
N PRO A 37 17.39 -33.12 13.30
CA PRO A 37 18.80 -32.79 13.16
C PRO A 37 19.11 -31.60 12.24
N ARG A 38 20.22 -30.93 12.60
CA ARG A 38 20.85 -29.79 11.90
C ARG A 38 21.06 -30.08 10.41
N SER A 39 20.52 -29.22 9.55
CA SER A 39 20.88 -29.12 8.14
C SER A 39 21.51 -27.75 7.84
N LEU A 40 22.82 -27.78 7.61
CA LEU A 40 23.67 -26.82 6.89
C LEU A 40 23.19 -25.36 6.83
N THR A 41 23.39 -24.63 7.93
CA THR A 41 23.31 -23.17 7.96
C THR A 41 24.60 -22.56 7.41
N GLN A 42 24.49 -21.67 6.42
CA GLN A 42 25.51 -20.65 6.21
C GLN A 42 25.66 -19.87 7.52
N ASP A 43 26.84 -19.91 8.11
CA ASP A 43 27.18 -19.18 9.33
C ASP A 43 27.10 -17.67 9.05
N PHE A 44 25.98 -17.03 9.43
CA PHE A 44 25.89 -15.57 9.45
C PHE A 44 26.51 -15.03 10.74
N THR A 45 27.51 -14.17 10.59
CA THR A 45 28.07 -13.35 11.67
C THR A 45 26.97 -12.57 12.40
N SER A 46 26.95 -12.65 13.73
CA SER A 46 25.89 -12.10 14.59
C SER A 46 25.60 -10.60 14.34
N GLY A 47 24.39 -10.30 13.84
CA GLY A 47 23.83 -8.94 13.70
C GLY A 47 22.41 -8.99 13.10
N CYS A 48 21.54 -8.01 13.42
CA CYS A 48 20.23 -7.93 12.75
C CYS A 48 20.41 -7.41 11.30
N PHE A 49 19.47 -7.72 10.40
CA PHE A 49 19.59 -7.36 8.96
C PHE A 49 19.83 -5.86 8.74
N ILE A 50 19.22 -5.00 9.55
CA ILE A 50 19.43 -3.55 9.51
C ILE A 50 20.91 -3.21 9.73
N THR A 51 21.54 -3.79 10.75
CA THR A 51 22.97 -3.56 11.03
C THR A 51 23.83 -4.08 9.89
N ARG A 52 23.54 -5.27 9.36
CA ARG A 52 24.29 -5.83 8.22
C ARG A 52 24.21 -4.94 6.98
N TYR A 53 23.02 -4.43 6.65
CA TYR A 53 22.83 -3.49 5.55
C TYR A 53 23.62 -2.20 5.76
N LEU A 54 23.50 -1.58 6.94
CA LEU A 54 24.19 -0.33 7.25
C LEU A 54 25.72 -0.49 7.30
N ASP A 55 26.22 -1.67 7.65
CA ASP A 55 27.65 -2.01 7.64
C ASP A 55 28.15 -2.43 6.24
N GLY A 56 27.27 -2.45 5.22
CA GLY A 56 27.61 -2.83 3.84
C GLY A 56 27.79 -4.33 3.62
N LEU A 57 27.36 -5.17 4.57
CA LEU A 57 27.46 -6.63 4.54
C LEU A 57 26.28 -7.30 3.80
N GLU A 58 25.25 -6.54 3.45
CA GLU A 58 24.05 -7.02 2.77
C GLU A 58 23.83 -6.20 1.49
N THR A 59 24.15 -6.78 0.35
CA THR A 59 23.94 -6.18 -0.98
C THR A 59 22.80 -6.89 -1.70
N LYS A 60 21.84 -6.12 -2.23
CA LYS A 60 20.76 -6.68 -3.05
C LYS A 60 21.31 -7.19 -4.37
N GLN A 61 20.79 -8.32 -4.82
CA GLN A 61 20.97 -8.74 -6.20
C GLN A 61 20.13 -7.82 -7.10
N GLU A 62 20.78 -7.19 -8.08
CA GLU A 62 20.06 -6.37 -9.06
C GLU A 62 19.11 -7.24 -9.89
N GLY A 63 17.85 -6.83 -9.94
CA GLY A 63 16.85 -7.42 -10.83
C GLY A 63 16.70 -6.65 -12.14
N PRO A 64 15.72 -7.04 -12.97
CA PRO A 64 15.37 -6.27 -14.16
C PRO A 64 15.13 -4.79 -13.81
N ALA A 65 15.52 -3.90 -14.73
CA ALA A 65 15.35 -2.47 -14.53
C ALA A 65 13.86 -2.11 -14.35
N ILE A 66 13.62 -1.08 -13.54
CA ILE A 66 12.30 -0.47 -13.36
C ILE A 66 12.34 0.86 -14.08
N LEU A 67 11.69 0.89 -15.24
CA LEU A 67 11.62 2.06 -16.09
C LEU A 67 10.34 2.81 -15.74
N HIS A 68 10.41 4.13 -15.62
CA HIS A 68 9.26 4.96 -15.30
C HIS A 68 9.28 6.28 -16.08
N GLY A 69 8.11 6.85 -16.28
CA GLY A 69 7.89 8.12 -16.97
C GLY A 69 6.50 8.66 -16.67
N ARG A 70 6.20 9.88 -17.14
CA ARG A 70 4.89 10.53 -16.95
C ARG A 70 3.95 10.34 -18.14
N ASN A 71 4.49 9.97 -19.29
CA ASN A 71 3.73 9.71 -20.51
C ASN A 71 4.26 8.45 -21.22
N PRO A 72 3.47 7.83 -22.11
CA PRO A 72 3.88 6.61 -22.80
C PRO A 72 5.11 6.78 -23.69
N GLU A 73 5.45 8.00 -24.13
CA GLU A 73 6.59 8.26 -25.02
C GLU A 73 7.95 8.22 -24.28
N GLU A 74 7.94 8.42 -22.95
CA GLU A 74 9.13 8.32 -22.10
C GLU A 74 9.56 6.87 -21.81
N LEU A 75 8.73 5.89 -22.16
CA LEU A 75 8.97 4.48 -21.91
C LEU A 75 9.28 3.70 -23.20
N PRO A 76 10.17 2.70 -23.15
CA PRO A 76 10.48 1.92 -24.34
C PRO A 76 9.29 1.07 -24.79
N ILE A 77 9.09 1.05 -26.10
CA ILE A 77 8.09 0.21 -26.73
C ILE A 77 8.59 -1.23 -26.77
N ARG A 78 7.82 -2.16 -26.20
CA ARG A 78 8.04 -3.60 -26.28
C ARG A 78 6.83 -4.25 -26.94
N GLN A 79 7.10 -5.22 -27.81
CA GLN A 79 6.05 -6.08 -28.36
C GLN A 79 5.53 -7.02 -27.27
N LEU A 80 4.24 -7.31 -27.31
CA LEU A 80 3.54 -8.20 -26.38
C LEU A 80 3.32 -9.56 -27.04
N GLY A 81 3.32 -10.60 -26.21
CA GLY A 81 2.90 -11.94 -26.62
C GLY A 81 1.39 -12.01 -26.82
N ASN A 82 0.90 -13.16 -27.26
CA ASN A 82 -0.53 -13.36 -27.47
C ASN A 82 -1.27 -13.52 -26.12
N PHE A 83 -1.97 -12.46 -25.69
CA PHE A 83 -2.83 -12.47 -24.48
C PHE A 83 -4.32 -12.29 -24.80
N GLN A 84 -4.66 -11.70 -25.94
CA GLN A 84 -6.05 -11.34 -26.27
C GLN A 84 -6.93 -12.56 -26.64
N GLN A 85 -6.30 -13.70 -26.98
CA GLN A 85 -7.00 -14.97 -27.23
C GLN A 85 -7.40 -15.68 -25.93
N ASP A 86 -6.66 -15.47 -24.85
CA ASP A 86 -6.97 -15.99 -23.51
C ASP A 86 -8.03 -15.08 -22.88
N ARG A 87 -9.31 -15.37 -23.15
CA ARG A 87 -10.43 -14.56 -22.62
C ARG A 87 -10.97 -15.07 -21.31
N ASP A 88 -10.74 -16.34 -21.02
CA ASP A 88 -11.32 -17.03 -19.89
C ASP A 88 -10.70 -16.51 -18.59
N VAL A 89 -11.55 -15.91 -17.76
CA VAL A 89 -11.16 -15.42 -16.45
C VAL A 89 -11.12 -16.63 -15.51
N VAL A 90 -9.93 -16.94 -15.03
CA VAL A 90 -9.68 -18.07 -14.11
C VAL A 90 -10.03 -17.67 -12.68
N SER A 91 -9.76 -16.41 -12.32
CA SER A 91 -10.08 -15.87 -11.01
C SER A 91 -10.43 -14.39 -11.11
N ALA A 92 -11.47 -13.99 -10.39
CA ALA A 92 -11.79 -12.60 -10.15
C ALA A 92 -12.12 -12.41 -8.68
N HIS A 93 -11.51 -11.41 -8.05
CA HIS A 93 -11.71 -11.14 -6.64
C HIS A 93 -11.69 -9.63 -6.36
N THR A 94 -12.58 -9.18 -5.48
CA THR A 94 -12.65 -7.79 -5.02
C THR A 94 -13.06 -7.73 -3.56
N GLY A 95 -12.67 -6.66 -2.87
CA GLY A 95 -13.04 -6.39 -1.50
C GLY A 95 -12.53 -5.01 -1.04
N PRO A 96 -12.79 -4.62 0.22
CA PRO A 96 -13.62 -5.31 1.21
C PRO A 96 -15.13 -5.13 0.99
N ASP A 97 -15.97 -5.90 1.70
CA ASP A 97 -17.44 -5.79 1.70
C ASP A 97 -18.07 -5.64 0.30
N ASN A 98 -17.82 -6.62 -0.57
CA ASN A 98 -18.22 -6.65 -1.98
C ASN A 98 -17.51 -5.64 -2.90
N GLY A 99 -16.60 -4.82 -2.38
CA GLY A 99 -15.65 -4.00 -3.13
C GLY A 99 -16.28 -3.19 -4.25
N LEU A 100 -15.75 -3.36 -5.46
CA LEU A 100 -16.18 -2.63 -6.66
C LEU A 100 -17.62 -2.93 -7.11
N THR A 101 -18.23 -4.03 -6.63
CA THR A 101 -19.58 -4.43 -7.07
C THR A 101 -20.70 -3.65 -6.38
N THR A 102 -20.38 -2.75 -5.44
CA THR A 102 -21.39 -2.01 -4.66
C THR A 102 -21.68 -0.61 -5.17
N VAL A 103 -20.94 -0.13 -6.18
CA VAL A 103 -21.10 1.20 -6.78
C VAL A 103 -21.68 1.07 -8.18
N ASN A 104 -22.39 2.10 -8.66
CA ASN A 104 -22.97 2.14 -10.00
C ASN A 104 -23.91 0.95 -10.32
N VAL A 105 -24.69 0.50 -9.32
CA VAL A 105 -25.64 -0.63 -9.45
C VAL A 105 -26.85 -0.28 -10.33
N GLN A 106 -27.11 1.01 -10.56
CA GLN A 106 -28.21 1.51 -11.37
C GLN A 106 -27.62 2.53 -12.33
N GLN A 107 -27.58 2.19 -13.63
CA GLN A 107 -27.22 3.12 -14.70
C GLN A 107 -28.04 4.42 -14.55
N ARG A 108 -27.48 5.45 -13.92
CA ARG A 108 -27.97 6.81 -14.11
C ARG A 108 -27.36 7.28 -15.41
N HIS A 109 -28.17 7.29 -16.46
CA HIS A 109 -27.81 7.90 -17.74
C HIS A 109 -27.09 9.24 -17.50
N LEU A 110 -25.87 9.35 -17.98
CA LEU A 110 -25.17 10.63 -18.10
C LEU A 110 -25.91 11.47 -19.14
N SER A 111 -26.84 12.31 -18.68
CA SER A 111 -27.07 13.62 -19.26
C SER A 111 -26.11 14.59 -18.57
N ILE A 112 -24.82 14.51 -18.88
CA ILE A 112 -23.87 15.60 -18.60
C ILE A 112 -23.52 16.19 -19.95
N ASN A 113 -24.19 17.30 -20.26
CA ASN A 113 -23.81 18.19 -21.35
C ASN A 113 -22.56 18.95 -20.89
N ASP A 114 -21.37 18.39 -21.11
CA ASP A 114 -20.15 19.18 -21.16
C ASP A 114 -19.95 19.62 -22.61
N ILE A 115 -20.05 20.93 -22.86
CA ILE A 115 -20.06 21.54 -24.20
C ILE A 115 -18.65 21.68 -24.80
N ASP A 116 -17.59 21.34 -24.05
CA ASP A 116 -16.20 21.63 -24.45
C ASP A 116 -15.26 20.40 -24.56
N ILE A 117 -15.80 19.20 -24.79
CA ILE A 117 -14.97 18.02 -25.12
C ILE A 117 -15.34 17.48 -26.51
N ASP A 118 -14.62 17.96 -27.53
CA ASP A 118 -14.64 17.35 -28.87
C ASP A 118 -13.96 15.97 -28.80
N TYR A 119 -14.78 14.92 -28.67
CA TYR A 119 -14.33 13.54 -28.82
C TYR A 119 -14.06 13.24 -30.31
N ILE A 120 -12.80 13.39 -30.74
CA ILE A 120 -12.41 13.19 -32.15
C ILE A 120 -12.56 11.73 -32.64
N ASP A 121 -12.77 10.74 -31.76
CA ASP A 121 -12.86 9.32 -32.17
C ASP A 121 -14.13 8.57 -31.71
N MET A 122 -15.20 9.27 -31.28
CA MET A 122 -16.49 8.59 -31.09
C MET A 122 -17.29 8.62 -32.40
N LEU A 123 -17.00 7.70 -33.30
CA LEU A 123 -17.88 7.40 -34.42
C LEU A 123 -19.24 6.94 -33.87
N ASP A 124 -20.18 7.88 -33.93
CA ASP A 124 -21.63 7.78 -33.94
C ASP A 124 -22.21 6.35 -33.97
N GLN A 125 -22.71 5.89 -32.82
CA GLN A 125 -23.70 4.80 -32.75
C GLN A 125 -24.83 5.21 -31.79
N GLY A 126 -25.57 6.23 -32.22
CA GLY A 126 -26.95 6.39 -31.79
C GLY A 126 -27.83 5.25 -32.32
N GLU A 127 -28.74 4.79 -31.46
CA GLU A 127 -29.93 3.99 -31.77
C GLU A 127 -29.77 2.52 -32.20
N GLN A 128 -29.67 1.60 -31.23
CA GLN A 128 -30.34 0.29 -31.35
C GLN A 128 -30.56 -0.55 -30.06
N TYR A 129 -30.57 0.03 -28.85
CA TYR A 129 -31.07 -0.69 -27.67
C TYR A 129 -32.58 -0.48 -27.50
N ARG A 130 -33.38 -1.07 -28.40
CA ARG A 130 -34.81 -1.33 -28.16
C ARG A 130 -34.98 -2.73 -27.57
N ASN A 131 -35.35 -2.75 -26.29
CA ASN A 131 -36.17 -3.76 -25.62
C ASN A 131 -35.92 -5.24 -25.97
N THR A 132 -35.00 -5.87 -25.23
CA THR A 132 -35.20 -7.24 -24.78
C THR A 132 -34.97 -7.30 -23.27
N SER A 133 -36.10 -7.33 -22.55
CA SER A 133 -36.16 -7.58 -21.11
C SER A 133 -35.64 -8.99 -20.82
N THR A 134 -34.33 -9.11 -20.60
CA THR A 134 -33.74 -10.26 -19.93
C THR A 134 -33.09 -9.75 -18.65
N THR A 135 -33.59 -10.22 -17.51
CA THR A 135 -33.00 -10.04 -16.18
C THR A 135 -31.64 -10.71 -16.14
N THR A 136 -30.65 -10.09 -16.77
CA THR A 136 -29.25 -10.41 -16.63
C THR A 136 -28.68 -9.44 -15.59
N THR A 137 -28.08 -9.99 -14.54
CA THR A 137 -27.32 -9.19 -13.58
C THR A 137 -26.24 -8.40 -14.34
N PRO A 138 -26.10 -7.08 -14.12
CA PRO A 138 -25.10 -6.29 -14.84
C PRO A 138 -23.70 -6.87 -14.54
N THR A 139 -22.98 -7.26 -15.59
CA THR A 139 -21.61 -7.78 -15.45
C THR A 139 -20.62 -6.63 -15.45
N ILE A 140 -19.80 -6.53 -14.41
CA ILE A 140 -18.74 -5.52 -14.35
C ILE A 140 -17.52 -6.10 -15.06
N ALA A 141 -16.98 -5.35 -16.02
CA ALA A 141 -15.89 -5.81 -16.88
C ALA A 141 -16.21 -7.09 -17.69
N GLY A 142 -17.48 -7.47 -17.88
CA GLY A 142 -17.87 -8.72 -18.51
C GLY A 142 -17.64 -9.97 -17.64
N ILE A 143 -17.42 -9.79 -16.33
CA ILE A 143 -17.19 -10.86 -15.36
C ILE A 143 -18.49 -11.15 -14.63
N THR A 144 -18.83 -12.45 -14.53
CA THR A 144 -20.08 -12.92 -13.91
C THR A 144 -19.94 -13.18 -12.41
N ASP A 145 -18.76 -13.58 -11.94
CA ASP A 145 -18.48 -13.87 -10.53
C ASP A 145 -17.19 -13.21 -10.08
N TRP A 146 -17.33 -12.18 -9.22
CA TRP A 146 -16.24 -11.42 -8.61
C TRP A 146 -15.79 -12.00 -7.25
N PHE A 147 -16.36 -13.11 -6.82
CA PHE A 147 -16.10 -13.73 -5.51
C PHE A 147 -15.47 -15.12 -5.67
N ASN A 148 -14.61 -15.27 -6.68
CA ASN A 148 -13.86 -16.49 -6.99
C ASN A 148 -12.35 -16.28 -6.76
N PRO A 149 -11.91 -16.15 -5.50
CA PRO A 149 -10.49 -15.99 -5.17
C PRO A 149 -9.69 -17.26 -5.50
N HIS A 150 -8.43 -17.08 -5.89
CA HIS A 150 -7.52 -18.18 -6.20
C HIS A 150 -6.22 -18.06 -5.40
N GLU A 151 -5.56 -19.17 -5.11
CA GLU A 151 -4.31 -19.15 -4.33
C GLU A 151 -3.21 -18.32 -5.01
N MET A 152 -3.18 -18.35 -6.35
CA MET A 152 -2.25 -17.57 -7.19
C MET A 152 -2.74 -16.16 -7.55
N ALA A 153 -3.96 -15.78 -7.18
CA ALA A 153 -4.54 -14.45 -7.45
C ALA A 153 -5.50 -14.06 -6.31
N TYR A 154 -5.01 -13.26 -5.37
CA TYR A 154 -5.70 -13.03 -4.10
C TYR A 154 -5.55 -11.60 -3.61
N GLY A 155 -6.53 -11.12 -2.86
CA GLY A 155 -6.47 -9.83 -2.19
C GLY A 155 -7.21 -9.87 -0.86
N ILE A 156 -6.81 -9.01 0.06
CA ILE A 156 -7.38 -8.90 1.39
C ILE A 156 -7.28 -7.46 1.89
N ALA A 157 -8.30 -7.00 2.60
CA ALA A 157 -8.36 -5.67 3.21
C ALA A 157 -8.86 -5.79 4.64
N THR A 158 -8.33 -4.98 5.55
CA THR A 158 -8.80 -4.87 6.94
C THR A 158 -8.56 -3.47 7.51
N THR A 159 -9.05 -3.24 8.72
CA THR A 159 -8.74 -2.04 9.49
C THR A 159 -7.68 -2.31 10.55
N LEU A 160 -6.63 -1.49 10.58
CA LEU A 160 -5.66 -1.45 11.68
C LEU A 160 -6.09 -0.48 12.78
N TYR A 161 -7.17 0.27 12.59
CA TYR A 161 -7.72 1.10 13.64
C TYR A 161 -8.25 0.26 14.81
N GLU A 162 -8.34 0.89 15.97
CA GLU A 162 -8.82 0.25 17.18
C GLU A 162 -10.33 0.09 17.19
N LYS A 163 -10.79 -0.89 17.98
CA LYS A 163 -12.21 -1.10 18.25
C LYS A 163 -12.69 -0.26 19.42
N ASN A 164 -13.66 0.60 19.21
CA ASN A 164 -14.20 1.42 20.30
C ASN A 164 -14.92 0.53 21.34
N PRO A 165 -14.48 0.50 22.62
CA PRO A 165 -15.04 -0.37 23.65
C PRO A 165 -16.50 -0.08 23.99
N THR A 166 -17.00 1.12 23.68
CA THR A 166 -18.35 1.56 24.09
C THR A 166 -19.46 1.09 23.15
N ASN A 167 -19.16 0.99 21.85
CA ASN A 167 -20.14 0.66 20.82
C ASN A 167 -19.72 -0.55 19.97
N ASN A 168 -18.55 -1.12 20.24
CA ASN A 168 -18.02 -2.30 19.55
C ASN A 168 -17.84 -2.09 18.03
N THR A 169 -17.64 -0.85 17.57
CA THR A 169 -17.34 -0.52 16.16
C THR A 169 -15.86 -0.18 16.02
N ASN A 170 -15.23 -0.57 14.92
CA ASN A 170 -13.89 -0.06 14.62
C ASN A 170 -13.98 1.44 14.31
N ASN A 171 -12.93 2.18 14.65
CA ASN A 171 -12.74 3.51 14.06
C ASN A 171 -12.33 3.33 12.59
N GLY A 172 -12.52 4.33 11.74
CA GLY A 172 -12.25 4.20 10.31
C GLY A 172 -13.44 3.72 9.48
N GLU A 173 -14.42 3.03 10.07
CA GLU A 173 -15.52 2.38 9.33
C GLU A 173 -16.35 3.34 8.45
N PRO A 174 -16.78 2.91 7.24
CA PRO A 174 -16.38 1.67 6.56
C PRO A 174 -14.92 1.71 6.09
N ILE A 175 -14.32 0.54 5.85
CA ILE A 175 -12.98 0.47 5.23
C ILE A 175 -12.99 1.29 3.92
N ALA A 176 -12.08 2.26 3.87
CA ALA A 176 -11.97 3.23 2.79
C ALA A 176 -11.11 2.73 1.62
N ASP A 177 -10.39 1.63 1.80
CA ASP A 177 -9.66 0.95 0.74
C ASP A 177 -10.60 0.12 -0.14
N CYS A 178 -10.18 -0.12 -1.38
CA CYS A 178 -10.78 -1.10 -2.27
C CYS A 178 -9.69 -1.76 -3.12
N PHE A 179 -9.86 -3.04 -3.44
CA PHE A 179 -9.03 -3.74 -4.41
C PHE A 179 -9.87 -4.54 -5.40
N GLY A 180 -9.28 -4.83 -6.55
CA GLY A 180 -9.83 -5.75 -7.54
C GLY A 180 -8.70 -6.47 -8.28
N ILE A 181 -8.91 -7.75 -8.56
CA ILE A 181 -8.00 -8.57 -9.37
C ILE A 181 -8.81 -9.39 -10.36
N VAL A 182 -8.32 -9.43 -11.61
CA VAL A 182 -8.83 -10.27 -12.68
C VAL A 182 -7.64 -11.02 -13.25
N ALA A 183 -7.60 -12.34 -13.04
CA ALA A 183 -6.52 -13.20 -13.49
C ALA A 183 -7.01 -14.18 -14.55
N ARG A 184 -6.17 -14.35 -15.58
CA ARG A 184 -6.31 -15.30 -16.68
C ARG A 184 -5.09 -16.20 -16.73
N SER A 185 -5.12 -17.19 -17.62
CA SER A 185 -4.08 -18.19 -17.82
C SER A 185 -2.68 -17.57 -17.92
N ASN A 186 -2.54 -16.48 -18.69
CA ASN A 186 -1.25 -15.85 -18.97
C ASN A 186 -1.21 -14.33 -18.71
N SER A 187 -2.25 -13.75 -18.13
CA SER A 187 -2.33 -12.31 -17.89
C SER A 187 -3.13 -11.99 -16.63
N ALA A 188 -2.92 -10.79 -16.08
CA ALA A 188 -3.72 -10.31 -14.95
C ALA A 188 -3.84 -8.78 -14.96
N ILE A 189 -4.94 -8.29 -14.39
CA ILE A 189 -5.15 -6.89 -14.00
C ILE A 189 -5.31 -6.87 -12.49
N LEU A 190 -4.50 -6.05 -11.82
CA LEU A 190 -4.61 -5.77 -10.39
C LEU A 190 -4.89 -4.27 -10.23
N ALA A 191 -5.83 -3.91 -9.36
CA ALA A 191 -6.08 -2.53 -8.97
C ALA A 191 -6.26 -2.42 -7.46
N LEU A 192 -5.77 -1.32 -6.90
CA LEU A 192 -5.92 -0.97 -5.49
C LEU A 192 -6.10 0.54 -5.39
N ALA A 193 -7.06 0.96 -4.56
CA ALA A 193 -7.35 2.35 -4.27
C ALA A 193 -7.51 2.54 -2.75
N ASP A 194 -6.93 3.60 -2.22
CA ASP A 194 -7.00 3.99 -0.81
C ASP A 194 -7.73 5.34 -0.72
N GLY A 195 -8.91 5.31 -0.09
CA GLY A 195 -9.74 6.49 0.09
C GLY A 195 -9.13 7.46 1.10
N VAL A 196 -8.76 8.66 0.65
CA VAL A 196 -8.10 9.66 1.48
C VAL A 196 -8.96 10.05 2.69
N ASN A 197 -8.34 10.08 3.86
CA ASN A 197 -8.98 10.14 5.16
C ASN A 197 -9.65 8.81 5.53
N TRP A 198 -10.99 8.77 5.59
CA TRP A 198 -11.78 7.59 5.93
C TRP A 198 -13.28 7.93 5.85
N GLY A 199 -14.12 6.91 6.00
CA GLY A 199 -15.57 7.06 6.01
C GLY A 199 -16.22 6.82 4.64
N THR A 200 -17.54 6.95 4.59
CA THR A 200 -18.35 6.47 3.45
C THR A 200 -17.97 7.10 2.11
N LYS A 201 -17.67 8.41 2.06
CA LYS A 201 -17.32 9.06 0.80
C LYS A 201 -15.94 8.66 0.27
N ALA A 202 -14.99 8.40 1.16
CA ALA A 202 -13.67 7.89 0.81
C ALA A 202 -13.79 6.44 0.29
N SER A 203 -14.56 5.59 0.99
CA SER A 203 -14.87 4.22 0.55
C SER A 203 -15.57 4.18 -0.81
N ILE A 204 -16.54 5.06 -1.05
CA ILE A 204 -17.19 5.17 -2.37
C ILE A 204 -16.18 5.58 -3.45
N ALA A 205 -15.29 6.55 -3.16
CA ALA A 205 -14.28 6.97 -4.12
C ALA A 205 -13.35 5.80 -4.51
N ALA A 206 -12.81 5.07 -3.52
CA ALA A 206 -11.93 3.93 -3.79
C ALA A 206 -12.64 2.82 -4.58
N ARG A 207 -13.89 2.49 -4.22
CA ARG A 207 -14.70 1.49 -4.94
C ARG A 207 -14.99 1.91 -6.38
N SER A 208 -15.36 3.17 -6.59
CA SER A 208 -15.56 3.75 -7.93
C SER A 208 -14.28 3.77 -8.74
N ALA A 209 -13.14 4.07 -8.13
CA ALA A 209 -11.85 4.07 -8.82
C ALA A 209 -11.47 2.69 -9.35
N VAL A 210 -11.56 1.67 -8.50
CA VAL A 210 -11.29 0.27 -8.87
C VAL A 210 -12.30 -0.22 -9.91
N HIS A 211 -13.59 0.10 -9.75
CA HIS A 211 -14.63 -0.28 -10.71
C HIS A 211 -14.34 0.32 -12.08
N GLY A 212 -14.24 1.65 -12.18
CA GLY A 212 -14.11 2.34 -13.45
C GLY A 212 -12.81 1.99 -14.18
N SER A 213 -11.72 1.82 -13.43
CA SER A 213 -10.43 1.43 -14.01
C SER A 213 -10.45 -0.01 -14.54
N ILE A 214 -10.88 -1.00 -13.75
CA ILE A 214 -10.89 -2.39 -14.23
C ILE A 214 -11.92 -2.57 -15.35
N GLU A 215 -13.10 -1.97 -15.26
CA GLU A 215 -14.11 -2.07 -16.31
C GLU A 215 -13.58 -1.56 -17.65
N TYR A 216 -12.99 -0.36 -17.66
CA TYR A 216 -12.41 0.21 -18.87
C TYR A 216 -11.24 -0.64 -19.38
N LEU A 217 -10.27 -0.93 -18.52
CA LEU A 217 -9.03 -1.60 -18.90
C LEU A 217 -9.30 -3.02 -19.42
N ASN A 218 -10.20 -3.76 -18.78
CA ASN A 218 -10.54 -5.11 -19.20
C ASN A 218 -11.22 -5.12 -20.58
N LYS A 219 -12.14 -4.17 -20.83
CA LYS A 219 -12.72 -3.99 -22.16
C LYS A 219 -11.65 -3.61 -23.18
N ALA A 220 -10.77 -2.69 -22.81
CA ALA A 220 -9.76 -2.18 -23.74
C ALA A 220 -8.73 -3.24 -24.16
N LEU A 221 -8.34 -4.13 -23.24
CA LEU A 221 -7.35 -5.18 -23.49
C LEU A 221 -7.95 -6.45 -24.11
N PHE A 222 -9.15 -6.86 -23.70
CA PHE A 222 -9.69 -8.20 -24.00
C PHE A 222 -10.99 -8.21 -24.83
N CYS A 223 -11.52 -7.04 -25.24
CA CYS A 223 -12.69 -6.95 -26.11
C CYS A 223 -12.31 -6.52 -27.54
N PRO A 224 -12.25 -7.46 -28.51
CA PRO A 224 -11.78 -7.17 -29.87
C PRO A 224 -12.77 -6.36 -30.72
N SER A 225 -14.03 -6.25 -30.31
CA SER A 225 -15.03 -5.45 -31.04
C SER A 225 -14.88 -3.94 -30.82
N ILE A 226 -14.08 -3.53 -29.83
CA ILE A 226 -13.96 -2.13 -29.41
C ILE A 226 -12.60 -1.55 -29.81
N ASN A 227 -11.53 -2.32 -29.72
CA ASN A 227 -10.17 -1.86 -29.99
C ASN A 227 -9.44 -2.80 -30.97
N GLY A 228 -8.57 -2.23 -31.81
CA GLY A 228 -7.61 -2.99 -32.62
C GLY A 228 -6.64 -3.81 -31.77
N GLU A 229 -5.83 -4.66 -32.40
CA GLU A 229 -4.86 -5.51 -31.70
C GLU A 229 -3.90 -4.66 -30.84
N MET A 230 -3.91 -4.90 -29.52
CA MET A 230 -3.00 -4.25 -28.58
C MET A 230 -1.69 -5.02 -28.58
N THR A 231 -0.77 -4.60 -29.44
CA THR A 231 0.47 -5.34 -29.71
C THR A 231 1.65 -4.82 -28.90
N THR A 232 1.56 -3.62 -28.33
CA THR A 232 2.71 -2.98 -27.67
C THR A 232 2.43 -2.49 -26.24
N THR A 233 3.49 -2.35 -25.45
CA THR A 233 3.41 -1.72 -24.12
C THR A 233 2.91 -0.28 -24.18
N LYS A 234 3.14 0.44 -25.28
CA LYS A 234 2.62 1.80 -25.48
C LYS A 234 1.10 1.83 -25.52
N ASP A 235 0.49 0.89 -26.24
CA ASP A 235 -0.97 0.75 -26.31
C ASP A 235 -1.58 0.48 -24.92
N VAL A 236 -0.92 -0.38 -24.15
CA VAL A 236 -1.30 -0.71 -22.77
C VAL A 236 -1.22 0.52 -21.87
N PHE A 237 -0.18 1.34 -22.00
CA PHE A 237 -0.07 2.58 -21.21
C PHE A 237 -1.13 3.62 -21.58
N ILE A 238 -1.49 3.72 -22.85
CA ILE A 238 -2.62 4.57 -23.28
C ILE A 238 -3.92 4.04 -22.65
N ALA A 239 -4.16 2.73 -22.67
CA ALA A 239 -5.34 2.13 -22.03
C ALA A 239 -5.35 2.35 -20.50
N LEU A 240 -4.19 2.25 -19.84
CA LEU A 240 -4.04 2.53 -18.40
C LEU A 240 -4.41 3.99 -18.08
N LEU A 241 -3.90 4.97 -18.82
CA LEU A 241 -4.25 6.38 -18.62
C LEU A 241 -5.75 6.63 -18.81
N ARG A 242 -6.34 6.04 -19.85
CA ARG A 242 -7.79 6.14 -20.09
C ARG A 242 -8.61 5.45 -19.00
N SER A 243 -8.09 4.38 -18.40
CA SER A 243 -8.73 3.72 -17.24
C SER A 243 -8.74 4.60 -15.98
N PHE A 244 -7.71 5.44 -15.79
CA PHE A 244 -7.66 6.42 -14.69
C PHE A 244 -8.68 7.55 -14.91
N HIS A 245 -8.86 7.97 -16.17
CA HIS A 245 -9.93 8.91 -16.51
C HIS A 245 -11.32 8.30 -16.24
N ALA A 246 -11.56 7.05 -16.66
CA ALA A 246 -12.82 6.35 -16.38
C ALA A 246 -13.08 6.19 -14.87
N ALA A 247 -12.05 5.84 -14.10
CA ALA A 247 -12.08 5.80 -12.64
C ALA A 247 -12.48 7.16 -12.03
N HIS A 248 -11.84 8.24 -12.47
CA HIS A 248 -12.13 9.59 -12.01
C HIS A 248 -13.58 10.01 -12.33
N SER A 249 -14.05 9.77 -13.55
CA SER A 249 -15.43 10.07 -13.94
C SER A 249 -16.45 9.31 -13.09
N LEU A 250 -16.16 8.04 -12.76
CA LEU A 250 -17.04 7.24 -11.91
C LEU A 250 -17.05 7.71 -10.45
N ILE A 251 -15.92 8.21 -9.92
CA ILE A 251 -15.87 8.84 -8.59
C ILE A 251 -16.82 10.04 -8.56
N LEU A 252 -16.77 10.91 -9.57
CA LEU A 252 -17.64 12.10 -9.65
C LEU A 252 -19.12 11.71 -9.77
N GLN A 253 -19.43 10.72 -10.62
CA GLN A 253 -20.79 10.21 -10.81
C GLN A 253 -21.40 9.69 -9.50
N GLU A 254 -20.64 8.91 -8.74
CA GLU A 254 -21.07 8.33 -7.45
C GLU A 254 -20.91 9.30 -6.27
N GLN A 255 -20.48 10.55 -6.53
CA GLN A 255 -20.27 11.59 -5.51
C GLN A 255 -19.27 11.17 -4.42
N GLY A 256 -18.25 10.41 -4.80
CA GLY A 256 -17.12 10.05 -3.95
C GLY A 256 -16.25 11.27 -3.60
N MET A 257 -15.43 11.13 -2.56
CA MET A 257 -14.41 12.11 -2.20
C MET A 257 -13.11 11.80 -2.95
N LEU A 258 -11.98 11.70 -2.25
CA LEU A 258 -10.65 11.55 -2.83
C LEU A 258 -10.14 10.14 -2.60
N THR A 259 -9.36 9.61 -3.53
CA THR A 259 -8.73 8.29 -3.40
C THR A 259 -7.42 8.24 -4.21
N THR A 260 -6.46 7.46 -3.75
CA THR A 260 -5.34 7.01 -4.59
C THR A 260 -5.84 6.00 -5.62
N LEU A 261 -5.01 5.68 -6.61
CA LEU A 261 -5.24 4.54 -7.49
C LEU A 261 -3.91 4.00 -8.04
N THR A 262 -3.69 2.70 -7.88
CA THR A 262 -2.60 1.95 -8.50
C THR A 262 -3.19 0.81 -9.31
N VAL A 263 -2.87 0.73 -10.61
CA VAL A 263 -3.31 -0.35 -11.50
C VAL A 263 -2.11 -0.97 -12.20
N CYS A 264 -1.99 -2.29 -12.14
CA CYS A 264 -0.93 -3.05 -12.80
C CYS A 264 -1.54 -4.10 -13.74
N ALA A 265 -1.14 -4.07 -15.01
CA ALA A 265 -1.40 -5.11 -15.99
C ALA A 265 -0.15 -5.98 -16.17
N VAL A 266 -0.28 -7.29 -15.96
CA VAL A 266 0.77 -8.27 -16.22
C VAL A 266 0.44 -8.99 -17.53
N LEU A 267 1.31 -8.85 -18.53
CA LEU A 267 1.09 -9.33 -19.89
C LEU A 267 2.30 -10.13 -20.39
N PRO A 268 2.12 -11.19 -21.19
CA PRO A 268 3.22 -11.99 -21.71
C PRO A 268 4.05 -11.17 -22.71
N LEU A 269 5.35 -11.46 -22.78
CA LEU A 269 6.23 -11.00 -23.85
C LEU A 269 6.36 -12.12 -24.92
N PRO A 270 6.72 -11.78 -26.17
CA PRO A 270 7.03 -12.77 -27.19
C PRO A 270 8.18 -13.67 -26.72
N ASN A 271 8.03 -14.99 -26.90
CA ASN A 271 9.10 -15.92 -26.61
C ASN A 271 10.23 -15.70 -27.62
N SER A 272 11.36 -15.16 -27.17
CA SER A 272 12.53 -14.92 -28.01
C SER A 272 13.32 -16.21 -28.31
N ASP A 273 13.22 -17.23 -27.45
CA ASP A 273 14.03 -18.45 -27.54
C ASP A 273 13.21 -19.71 -27.26
N SER A 274 13.08 -20.59 -28.26
CA SER A 274 12.46 -21.92 -28.16
C SER A 274 13.22 -22.91 -27.26
N ASN A 275 14.42 -22.54 -26.78
CA ASN A 275 15.31 -23.38 -25.97
C ASN A 275 15.32 -23.04 -24.47
N THR A 276 14.56 -22.04 -24.02
CA THR A 276 14.46 -21.70 -22.59
C THR A 276 13.00 -21.71 -22.16
N GLU A 277 12.64 -22.56 -21.20
CA GLU A 277 11.32 -22.61 -20.52
C GLU A 277 10.97 -21.33 -19.73
N LYS A 278 11.68 -20.22 -19.95
CA LYS A 278 11.50 -18.97 -19.23
C LYS A 278 10.50 -18.08 -19.95
N ASN A 279 9.22 -18.31 -19.68
CA ASN A 279 8.18 -17.36 -20.08
C ASN A 279 8.41 -16.03 -19.36
N LYS A 280 8.62 -14.98 -20.14
CA LYS A 280 8.78 -13.62 -19.65
C LYS A 280 7.48 -12.85 -19.80
N TYR A 281 7.27 -11.93 -18.87
CA TYR A 281 6.11 -11.07 -18.82
C TYR A 281 6.56 -9.63 -18.56
N MET A 282 5.69 -8.69 -18.87
CA MET A 282 5.83 -7.29 -18.55
C MET A 282 4.76 -6.90 -17.53
N ALA A 283 5.19 -6.31 -16.42
CA ALA A 283 4.30 -5.64 -15.49
C ALA A 283 4.24 -4.15 -15.87
N CYS A 284 3.13 -3.70 -16.44
CA CYS A 284 2.87 -2.30 -16.78
C CYS A 284 1.97 -1.67 -15.71
N THR A 285 2.46 -0.65 -15.01
CA THR A 285 1.76 -0.01 -13.88
C THR A 285 1.49 1.46 -14.17
N CYS A 286 0.30 1.93 -13.79
CA CYS A 286 -0.03 3.35 -13.67
C CYS A 286 -0.41 3.63 -12.21
N ASN A 287 0.10 4.73 -11.65
CA ASN A 287 -0.06 5.08 -10.25
C ASN A 287 -0.35 6.57 -10.05
N VAL A 288 -1.32 6.87 -9.21
CA VAL A 288 -1.58 8.20 -8.63
C VAL A 288 -1.73 8.02 -7.12
N GLY A 289 -0.98 8.81 -6.37
CA GLY A 289 -0.92 8.73 -4.93
C GLY A 289 0.15 7.76 -4.40
N ASP A 290 -0.06 7.27 -3.19
CA ASP A 290 0.97 6.61 -2.38
C ASP A 290 0.65 5.16 -1.98
N SER A 291 -0.37 4.59 -2.61
CA SER A 291 -0.49 3.15 -2.78
C SER A 291 0.58 2.66 -3.77
N LEU A 292 1.30 1.60 -3.42
CA LEU A 292 2.55 1.25 -4.12
C LEU A 292 2.48 -0.15 -4.74
N ALA A 293 3.24 -0.36 -5.81
CA ALA A 293 3.33 -1.63 -6.51
C ALA A 293 4.73 -2.23 -6.41
N TYR A 294 4.80 -3.56 -6.26
CA TYR A 294 6.05 -4.28 -6.01
C TYR A 294 6.12 -5.57 -6.82
N VAL A 295 7.35 -6.04 -7.02
CA VAL A 295 7.66 -7.41 -7.46
C VAL A 295 8.45 -8.10 -6.37
N TYR A 296 8.02 -9.29 -5.97
CA TYR A 296 8.82 -10.24 -5.22
C TYR A 296 9.32 -11.35 -6.15
N SER A 297 10.64 -11.46 -6.27
CA SER A 297 11.28 -12.59 -6.93
C SER A 297 12.14 -13.35 -5.92
N ARG A 298 12.11 -14.68 -5.99
CA ARG A 298 13.01 -15.54 -5.21
C ARG A 298 14.48 -15.30 -5.53
N LYS A 299 14.79 -14.75 -6.70
CA LYS A 299 16.16 -14.41 -7.10
C LYS A 299 16.55 -13.05 -6.53
N THR A 300 15.79 -12.01 -6.90
CA THR A 300 16.21 -10.61 -6.73
C THR A 300 15.55 -9.89 -5.56
N GLY A 301 14.71 -10.58 -4.78
CA GLY A 301 14.06 -10.00 -3.60
C GLY A 301 12.85 -9.13 -3.95
N VAL A 302 12.57 -8.15 -3.09
CA VAL A 302 11.46 -7.20 -3.27
C VAL A 302 11.97 -5.92 -3.91
N ARG A 303 11.29 -5.49 -4.99
CA ARG A 303 11.58 -4.25 -5.72
C ARG A 303 10.29 -3.45 -5.91
N GLU A 304 10.36 -2.14 -5.74
CA GLU A 304 9.20 -1.26 -5.94
C GLU A 304 9.09 -0.77 -7.39
N ILE A 305 7.99 -1.12 -8.07
CA ILE A 305 7.67 -0.71 -9.43
C ILE A 305 7.34 0.80 -9.48
N THR A 306 6.64 1.30 -8.46
CA THR A 306 6.17 2.70 -8.36
C THR A 306 7.22 3.69 -7.88
N ARG A 307 8.51 3.32 -7.83
CA ARG A 307 9.59 4.19 -7.33
C ARG A 307 9.66 5.57 -8.01
N GLY A 308 9.16 5.72 -9.23
CA GLY A 308 9.09 7.01 -9.94
C GLY A 308 8.03 7.99 -9.39
N SER A 309 7.11 7.54 -8.54
CA SER A 309 6.03 8.37 -8.00
C SER A 309 6.46 9.28 -6.85
N HIS A 310 7.66 9.07 -6.30
CA HIS A 310 8.17 9.85 -5.19
C HIS A 310 9.71 9.90 -5.22
N ASP A 311 10.27 10.98 -4.66
CA ASP A 311 11.72 11.11 -4.53
C ASP A 311 12.22 10.34 -3.30
N ILE A 312 12.92 9.23 -3.56
CA ILE A 312 13.51 8.39 -2.50
C ILE A 312 14.61 9.09 -1.69
N HIS A 313 15.16 10.20 -2.21
CA HIS A 313 16.17 11.00 -1.51
C HIS A 313 15.53 12.09 -0.65
N CYS A 314 14.22 12.30 -0.78
CA CYS A 314 13.45 13.23 0.03
C CYS A 314 12.72 12.52 1.18
N MET A 315 12.63 13.17 2.34
CA MET A 315 11.87 12.62 3.47
C MET A 315 10.37 12.77 3.19
N ARG A 316 9.71 11.65 2.87
CA ARG A 316 8.26 11.59 2.70
C ARG A 316 7.52 11.83 4.03
N ASP A 317 6.52 12.71 3.99
CA ASP A 317 5.49 12.82 5.03
C ASP A 317 4.49 11.67 4.84
N MET A 318 4.40 10.75 5.80
CA MET A 318 3.53 9.58 5.72
C MET A 318 2.04 9.92 5.89
N ARG A 319 1.67 11.20 5.95
CA ARG A 319 0.27 11.67 5.96
C ARG A 319 -0.17 12.23 4.62
N ASP A 320 0.78 12.48 3.74
CA ASP A 320 0.53 13.04 2.42
C ASP A 320 0.38 11.90 1.42
N ALA A 321 -0.81 11.82 0.81
CA ALA A 321 -1.10 10.87 -0.23
C ALA A 321 -0.35 11.18 -1.55
N LEU A 322 0.34 12.33 -1.64
CA LEU A 322 1.08 12.86 -2.80
C LEU A 322 0.19 13.31 -3.98
N GLY A 323 -0.81 12.51 -4.33
CA GLY A 323 -1.77 12.79 -5.40
C GLY A 323 -3.03 11.96 -5.22
N ALA A 324 -4.13 12.40 -5.82
CA ALA A 324 -5.42 11.75 -5.64
C ALA A 324 -6.35 11.96 -6.84
N LEU A 325 -7.16 10.95 -7.12
CA LEU A 325 -8.34 11.08 -7.97
C LEU A 325 -9.54 11.57 -7.16
N GLY A 326 -10.45 12.27 -7.84
CA GLY A 326 -11.68 12.81 -7.27
C GLY A 326 -11.69 14.33 -7.34
N PRO A 327 -12.68 14.99 -6.69
CA PRO A 327 -12.84 16.44 -6.72
C PRO A 327 -11.84 17.15 -5.79
N VAL A 328 -10.54 17.16 -6.15
CA VAL A 328 -9.48 17.81 -5.35
C VAL A 328 -9.60 19.33 -5.46
N ASP A 329 -9.64 19.84 -6.69
CA ASP A 329 -9.90 21.24 -7.00
C ASP A 329 -11.12 21.35 -7.91
N GLY A 330 -12.29 21.54 -7.30
CA GLY A 330 -13.57 21.50 -7.99
C GLY A 330 -13.87 20.08 -8.47
N SER A 331 -13.86 19.86 -9.79
CA SER A 331 -14.01 18.52 -10.40
C SER A 331 -12.68 17.88 -10.79
N ASN A 332 -11.54 18.56 -10.62
CA ASN A 332 -10.26 18.10 -11.15
C ASN A 332 -9.49 17.20 -10.14
N PRO A 333 -8.78 16.16 -10.63
CA PRO A 333 -7.89 15.35 -9.82
C PRO A 333 -6.52 16.02 -9.62
N GLU A 334 -5.75 15.54 -8.65
CA GLU A 334 -4.35 15.91 -8.45
C GLU A 334 -3.43 14.82 -9.00
N LEU A 335 -2.77 15.12 -10.12
CA LEU A 335 -1.96 14.15 -10.89
C LEU A 335 -0.45 14.48 -10.86
N ASN A 336 0.00 15.31 -9.90
CA ASN A 336 1.39 15.78 -9.81
C ASN A 336 2.40 14.63 -9.75
N ASN A 337 2.02 13.54 -9.09
CA ASN A 337 2.84 12.35 -8.91
C ASN A 337 2.44 11.17 -9.84
N LEU A 338 1.59 11.42 -10.84
CA LEU A 338 1.19 10.40 -11.80
C LEU A 338 2.43 9.78 -12.44
N THR A 339 2.51 8.46 -12.36
CA THR A 339 3.67 7.70 -12.84
C THR A 339 3.22 6.48 -13.60
N LEU A 340 3.77 6.33 -14.80
CA LEU A 340 3.76 5.10 -15.57
C LEU A 340 5.08 4.37 -15.33
N ALA A 341 5.02 3.06 -15.09
CA ALA A 341 6.20 2.25 -14.84
C ALA A 341 6.09 0.87 -15.49
N MET A 342 7.23 0.29 -15.87
CA MET A 342 7.32 -1.07 -16.38
C MET A 342 8.57 -1.79 -15.88
N THR A 343 8.44 -3.09 -15.65
CA THR A 343 9.56 -3.98 -15.36
C THR A 343 9.28 -5.39 -15.89
N GLU A 344 10.33 -6.08 -16.35
CA GLU A 344 10.24 -7.48 -16.74
C GLU A 344 10.08 -8.36 -15.49
N VAL A 345 9.20 -9.36 -15.59
CA VAL A 345 8.96 -10.37 -14.54
C VAL A 345 8.93 -11.76 -15.16
N GLU A 346 9.36 -12.76 -14.40
CA GLU A 346 9.42 -14.16 -14.86
C GLU A 346 8.28 -14.99 -14.24
N LYS A 347 7.97 -16.14 -14.86
CA LYS A 347 7.05 -17.12 -14.27
C LYS A 347 7.46 -17.46 -12.83
N GLY A 348 6.51 -17.38 -11.90
CA GLY A 348 6.70 -17.64 -10.47
C GLY A 348 7.11 -16.42 -9.63
N ASP A 349 7.43 -15.28 -10.25
CA ASP A 349 7.50 -14.01 -9.53
C ASP A 349 6.10 -13.61 -9.05
N ILE A 350 6.02 -12.82 -7.98
CA ILE A 350 4.76 -12.33 -7.42
C ILE A 350 4.70 -10.82 -7.58
N VAL A 351 3.72 -10.33 -8.34
CA VAL A 351 3.40 -8.90 -8.45
C VAL A 351 2.33 -8.58 -7.41
N PHE A 352 2.54 -7.55 -6.60
CA PHE A 352 1.57 -7.18 -5.56
C PHE A 352 1.47 -5.66 -5.38
N LEU A 353 0.29 -5.20 -4.98
CA LEU A 353 -0.03 -3.81 -4.66
C LEU A 353 -0.37 -3.70 -3.18
N THR A 354 -0.03 -2.58 -2.55
CA THR A 354 -0.32 -2.32 -1.14
C THR A 354 -0.85 -0.91 -0.91
N SER A 355 -1.80 -0.75 0.01
CA SER A 355 -2.12 0.57 0.60
C SER A 355 -1.03 0.99 1.61
N ASP A 356 -1.08 2.25 2.04
CA ASP A 356 -0.10 2.81 2.96
C ASP A 356 -0.15 2.13 4.36
N GLY A 357 -1.32 1.62 4.76
CA GLY A 357 -1.50 0.85 5.99
C GLY A 357 -0.70 -0.45 6.01
N ILE A 358 -0.25 -0.93 4.86
CA ILE A 358 0.72 -2.01 4.77
C ILE A 358 2.14 -1.44 4.62
N SER A 359 2.42 -0.68 3.56
CA SER A 359 3.80 -0.29 3.22
C SER A 359 4.47 0.55 4.32
N ASP A 360 3.73 1.46 4.96
CA ASP A 360 4.30 2.32 6.00
C ASP A 360 4.65 1.51 7.26
N ASN A 361 3.99 0.38 7.51
CA ASN A 361 4.30 -0.45 8.67
C ASN A 361 5.62 -1.22 8.50
N PHE A 362 6.11 -1.39 7.27
CA PHE A 362 7.45 -1.96 7.00
C PHE A 362 8.57 -0.94 7.18
N ASP A 363 8.25 0.35 7.14
CA ASP A 363 9.19 1.44 7.27
C ASP A 363 9.97 1.40 8.61
N PRO A 364 11.30 1.55 8.59
CA PRO A 364 12.11 1.41 9.81
C PRO A 364 11.86 2.54 10.83
N VAL A 365 11.39 3.71 10.40
CA VAL A 365 11.09 4.85 11.29
C VAL A 365 9.69 4.72 11.88
N VAL A 366 8.70 4.35 11.08
CA VAL A 366 7.34 4.03 11.56
C VAL A 366 7.38 2.86 12.53
N GLY A 367 8.18 1.84 12.21
CA GLY A 367 8.46 0.70 13.07
C GLY A 367 9.32 1.00 14.30
N LYS A 368 9.86 2.22 14.45
CA LYS A 368 10.73 2.64 15.56
C LYS A 368 12.01 1.80 15.70
N PHE A 369 12.52 1.28 14.57
CA PHE A 369 13.79 0.56 14.48
C PHE A 369 14.95 1.45 14.04
N ALA A 370 14.65 2.63 13.49
CA ALA A 370 15.60 3.66 13.12
C ALA A 370 15.06 5.06 13.46
N ILE A 371 15.93 6.06 13.40
CA ILE A 371 15.57 7.48 13.59
C ILE A 371 16.03 8.31 12.39
N LEU A 372 15.36 9.44 12.19
CA LEU A 372 15.73 10.41 11.16
C LEU A 372 16.94 11.24 11.60
N PRO A 373 17.76 11.75 10.66
CA PRO A 373 18.81 12.70 10.96
C PRO A 373 18.23 13.96 11.61
N CYS A 374 18.80 14.41 12.72
CA CYS A 374 18.49 15.74 13.26
C CYS A 374 19.12 16.80 12.35
N HIS A 375 18.35 17.39 11.45
CA HIS A 375 18.73 18.65 10.83
C HIS A 375 18.60 19.78 11.85
N ASN A 376 19.71 20.12 12.52
CA ASN A 376 19.85 21.45 13.09
C ASN A 376 20.02 22.45 11.92
N SER A 377 19.36 23.61 12.02
CA SER A 377 19.37 24.77 11.12
C SER A 377 18.52 24.70 9.84
N VAL A 378 17.32 25.28 9.95
CA VAL A 378 16.71 26.04 8.85
C VAL A 378 17.64 27.23 8.55
N PRO A 379 18.05 27.49 7.31
CA PRO A 379 18.57 28.80 6.93
C PRO A 379 17.38 29.75 6.86
N ASP A 380 17.42 30.80 7.70
CA ASP A 380 16.48 31.91 7.64
C ASP A 380 16.30 32.40 6.19
N SER A 381 15.05 32.47 5.77
CA SER A 381 14.60 33.16 4.58
C SER A 381 14.95 34.65 4.68
N ASN A 382 16.10 35.04 4.12
CA ASN A 382 16.44 36.43 3.85
C ASN A 382 16.03 36.78 2.41
N VAL A 383 14.76 37.14 2.20
CA VAL A 383 14.36 37.99 1.08
C VAL A 383 13.92 39.32 1.66
N LYS A 384 14.81 40.31 1.53
CA LYS A 384 14.56 41.71 1.86
C LYS A 384 13.53 42.28 0.89
N ASN A 385 12.42 42.81 1.40
CA ASN A 385 11.69 43.87 0.72
C ASN A 385 11.56 45.07 1.67
N HIS A 386 12.15 46.18 1.22
CA HIS A 386 12.02 47.50 1.82
C HIS A 386 10.59 48.02 1.68
N THR A 387 10.01 48.49 2.78
CA THR A 387 9.31 49.79 2.78
C THR A 387 9.07 50.28 4.22
N GLU A 388 9.32 51.57 4.39
CA GLU A 388 9.37 52.29 5.65
C GLU A 388 7.98 52.61 6.22
N GLY A 389 7.86 52.72 7.55
CA GLY A 389 6.63 53.18 8.20
C GLY A 389 6.68 53.19 9.72
N ARG A 390 7.29 54.24 10.30
CA ARG A 390 7.36 54.58 11.74
C ARG A 390 6.01 54.43 12.49
N SER A 391 6.03 53.85 13.70
CA SER A 391 5.88 54.63 14.96
C SER A 391 6.04 53.81 16.26
N LYS A 392 6.77 54.46 17.18
CA LYS A 392 7.20 54.16 18.56
C LYS A 392 6.10 53.58 19.47
N THR A 393 6.39 52.68 20.44
CA THR A 393 6.81 53.11 21.80
C THR A 393 7.30 51.97 22.73
N ARG A 394 8.42 52.26 23.42
CA ARG A 394 8.88 51.87 24.80
C ARG A 394 8.91 50.37 25.21
N ARG A 395 10.12 49.77 25.35
CA ARG A 395 11.04 49.70 26.54
C ARG A 395 10.45 48.84 27.69
N LYS A 396 11.13 47.82 28.25
CA LYS A 396 12.50 47.84 28.82
C LYS A 396 12.93 46.42 29.32
N SER A 397 14.22 46.08 29.12
CA SER A 397 15.18 45.36 30.02
C SER A 397 14.89 43.94 30.53
N ALA A 398 15.83 43.00 30.72
CA ALA A 398 17.28 42.84 30.54
C ALA A 398 17.55 41.33 30.77
N GLU A 399 18.20 40.58 29.87
CA GLU A 399 19.65 40.36 29.77
C GLU A 399 20.38 39.78 31.01
N ASN A 400 21.23 38.78 30.68
CA ASN A 400 22.29 38.11 31.44
C ASN A 400 21.85 36.77 32.09
N LEU A 401 22.45 35.62 31.79
CA LEU A 401 23.88 35.35 31.63
C LEU A 401 24.18 34.30 30.53
N ARG A 402 25.11 34.64 29.65
CA ARG A 402 25.92 33.67 28.91
C ARG A 402 27.06 33.21 29.83
N HIS A 403 27.16 31.90 30.04
CA HIS A 403 28.39 31.19 30.40
C HIS A 403 28.44 29.95 29.51
N ALA A 404 29.35 29.93 28.54
CA ALA A 404 30.72 29.45 28.65
C ALA A 404 30.76 27.91 28.48
N GLU A 405 31.41 27.53 27.40
CA GLU A 405 31.63 26.18 26.91
C GLU A 405 32.21 25.26 27.98
N SER A 406 31.71 24.03 28.02
CA SER A 406 32.54 22.87 28.34
C SER A 406 31.90 21.64 27.71
N GLY A 407 32.67 20.97 26.87
CA GLY A 407 32.25 19.77 26.19
C GLY A 407 31.82 18.69 27.18
N ASN A 408 30.66 18.10 26.92
CA ASN A 408 30.51 16.69 27.24
C ASN A 408 29.45 16.05 26.35
N SER A 409 29.81 14.89 25.83
CA SER A 409 28.99 14.03 24.99
C SER A 409 27.57 13.88 25.54
N ASN A 410 26.56 14.30 24.78
CA ASN A 410 25.20 13.82 25.02
C ASN A 410 25.00 12.48 24.27
N ARG A 411 25.85 11.51 24.61
CA ARG A 411 25.60 10.09 24.36
C ARG A 411 24.44 9.68 25.27
N ASN A 412 23.26 9.58 24.67
CA ASN A 412 22.18 8.61 24.92
C ASN A 412 20.80 9.26 24.93
N LYS A 413 20.02 8.99 23.87
CA LYS A 413 18.56 8.80 24.00
C LYS A 413 17.91 7.83 23.01
N SER A 414 18.67 7.24 22.08
CA SER A 414 18.29 6.00 21.38
C SER A 414 19.54 5.33 20.81
N ASN A 415 19.80 4.06 21.15
CA ASN A 415 20.81 3.22 20.47
C ASN A 415 20.33 2.79 19.06
N LEU A 416 19.43 3.57 18.44
CA LEU A 416 18.85 3.25 17.15
C LEU A 416 19.70 3.87 16.04
N PRO A 417 19.89 3.16 14.91
CA PRO A 417 20.60 3.71 13.76
C PRO A 417 19.88 4.94 13.21
N VAL A 418 20.67 5.92 12.78
CA VAL A 418 20.20 7.07 12.00
C VAL A 418 20.19 6.65 10.54
N VAL A 419 19.08 6.87 9.83
CA VAL A 419 18.93 6.46 8.43
C VAL A 419 18.51 7.64 7.55
N GLU A 420 19.16 7.78 6.40
CA GLU A 420 18.77 8.74 5.37
C GLU A 420 17.53 8.26 4.59
N ALA A 421 16.94 9.15 3.77
CA ALA A 421 15.71 8.86 3.04
C ALA A 421 15.83 7.63 2.12
N TYR A 422 16.94 7.52 1.36
CA TYR A 422 17.13 6.37 0.46
C TYR A 422 17.36 5.07 1.24
N GLN A 423 18.07 5.14 2.38
CA GLN A 423 18.31 3.98 3.25
C GLN A 423 17.01 3.49 3.88
N ARG A 424 16.12 4.43 4.25
CA ARG A 424 14.79 4.14 4.76
C ARG A 424 13.98 3.34 3.75
N HIS A 425 13.95 3.77 2.49
CA HIS A 425 13.31 3.03 1.39
C HIS A 425 13.92 1.63 1.20
N GLU A 426 15.25 1.51 1.12
CA GLU A 426 15.90 0.21 0.92
C GLU A 426 15.67 -0.78 2.08
N LEU A 427 15.71 -0.29 3.33
CA LEU A 427 15.43 -1.09 4.52
C LEU A 427 13.97 -1.58 4.57
N THR A 428 13.01 -0.78 4.09
CA THR A 428 11.61 -1.19 3.94
C THR A 428 11.50 -2.40 3.01
N LEU A 429 12.13 -2.33 1.83
CA LEU A 429 12.12 -3.41 0.85
C LEU A 429 12.83 -4.67 1.38
N LEU A 430 13.99 -4.53 2.03
CA LEU A 430 14.71 -5.66 2.64
C LEU A 430 13.88 -6.35 3.72
N ARG A 431 13.08 -5.59 4.46
CA ARG A 431 12.21 -6.15 5.48
C ARG A 431 11.04 -6.93 4.90
N MET A 432 10.42 -6.41 3.83
CA MET A 432 9.41 -7.16 3.08
C MET A 432 10.02 -8.45 2.52
N GLU A 433 11.22 -8.36 1.94
CA GLU A 433 11.95 -9.52 1.41
C GLU A 433 12.23 -10.58 2.48
N ASP A 434 12.76 -10.20 3.63
CA ASP A 434 13.08 -11.13 4.71
C ASP A 434 11.83 -11.86 5.21
N LEU A 435 10.71 -11.12 5.39
CA LEU A 435 9.43 -11.71 5.75
C LEU A 435 8.93 -12.69 4.68
N LEU A 436 9.03 -12.36 3.40
CA LEU A 436 8.55 -13.23 2.31
C LEU A 436 9.47 -14.42 2.04
N ARG A 437 10.76 -14.34 2.38
CA ARG A 437 11.71 -15.45 2.21
C ARG A 437 11.72 -16.41 3.39
N ARG A 438 11.54 -15.90 4.60
CA ARG A 438 11.79 -16.66 5.84
C ARG A 438 10.57 -16.75 6.75
N GLY A 439 9.45 -16.15 6.34
CA GLY A 439 8.26 -16.05 7.17
C GLY A 439 8.53 -15.28 8.47
N VAL A 440 7.55 -15.34 9.36
CA VAL A 440 7.61 -14.59 10.62
C VAL A 440 8.58 -15.23 11.65
N SER A 441 8.77 -16.55 11.60
CA SER A 441 9.69 -17.26 12.50
C SER A 441 11.16 -17.08 12.13
N GLY A 442 11.46 -16.62 10.90
CA GLY A 442 12.82 -16.57 10.35
C GLY A 442 13.32 -17.91 9.79
N GLU A 443 12.53 -18.98 9.90
CA GLU A 443 12.83 -20.34 9.40
C GLU A 443 11.71 -20.90 8.52
N GLY A 444 10.70 -20.09 8.20
CA GLY A 444 9.60 -20.46 7.33
C GLY A 444 10.02 -20.60 5.86
N PRO A 445 9.25 -21.35 5.06
CA PRO A 445 9.54 -21.51 3.64
C PRO A 445 9.34 -20.18 2.88
N PRO A 446 10.07 -19.96 1.77
CA PRO A 446 9.83 -18.81 0.91
C PRO A 446 8.43 -18.84 0.30
N CYS A 447 7.74 -17.71 0.37
CA CYS A 447 6.41 -17.55 -0.20
C CYS A 447 6.35 -17.95 -1.68
N ASN A 448 5.31 -18.68 -2.07
CA ASN A 448 5.06 -19.17 -3.43
C ASN A 448 3.65 -18.90 -3.94
N SER A 449 2.74 -18.40 -3.09
CA SER A 449 1.36 -18.08 -3.48
C SER A 449 1.01 -16.63 -3.19
N ALA A 450 0.06 -16.09 -3.94
CA ALA A 450 -0.44 -14.74 -3.74
C ALA A 450 -1.19 -14.62 -2.41
N LYS A 451 -2.00 -15.64 -2.08
CA LYS A 451 -2.73 -15.70 -0.81
C LYS A 451 -1.80 -15.66 0.39
N HIS A 452 -0.76 -16.49 0.41
CA HIS A 452 0.18 -16.52 1.53
C HIS A 452 0.96 -15.21 1.66
N LEU A 453 1.33 -14.56 0.55
CA LEU A 453 1.96 -13.24 0.56
C LEU A 453 1.05 -12.20 1.21
N CYS A 454 -0.21 -12.13 0.78
CA CYS A 454 -1.20 -11.20 1.32
C CYS A 454 -1.40 -11.42 2.83
N GLU A 455 -1.52 -12.67 3.27
CA GLU A 455 -1.68 -13.03 4.68
C GLU A 455 -0.46 -12.62 5.51
N LEU A 456 0.77 -12.89 5.05
CA LEU A 456 2.00 -12.53 5.75
C LEU A 456 2.15 -11.02 5.93
N LEU A 457 1.95 -10.24 4.86
CA LEU A 457 2.08 -8.78 4.91
C LEU A 457 1.03 -8.16 5.83
N LEU A 458 -0.22 -8.61 5.74
CA LEU A 458 -1.32 -8.13 6.59
C LEU A 458 -1.09 -8.48 8.06
N ASP A 459 -0.75 -9.73 8.34
CA ASP A 459 -0.49 -10.23 9.68
C ASP A 459 0.65 -9.46 10.36
N PHE A 460 1.72 -9.17 9.62
CA PHE A 460 2.80 -8.31 10.10
C PHE A 460 2.28 -6.90 10.49
N ALA A 461 1.50 -6.24 9.63
CA ALA A 461 0.93 -4.91 9.89
C ALA A 461 -0.03 -4.91 11.10
N VAL A 462 -0.85 -5.95 11.24
CA VAL A 462 -1.74 -6.18 12.39
C VAL A 462 -0.91 -6.32 13.69
N ARG A 463 0.17 -7.10 13.67
CA ARG A 463 0.98 -7.34 14.88
C ARG A 463 1.76 -6.10 15.31
N ILE A 464 2.39 -5.38 14.39
CA ILE A 464 3.20 -4.20 14.74
C ILE A 464 2.33 -3.07 15.31
N THR A 465 1.05 -2.98 14.91
CA THR A 465 0.09 -1.99 15.41
C THR A 465 -0.68 -2.42 16.66
N ALA A 466 -0.59 -3.69 17.08
CA ALA A 466 -1.41 -4.25 18.16
C ALA A 466 -1.26 -3.48 19.48
N ALA A 467 -0.04 -3.05 19.83
CA ALA A 467 0.20 -2.28 21.05
C ALA A 467 -0.47 -0.90 21.02
N LYS A 468 -0.53 -0.24 19.86
CA LYS A 468 -1.24 1.05 19.69
C LYS A 468 -2.74 0.87 19.91
N ARG A 469 -3.32 -0.14 19.25
CA ARG A 469 -4.74 -0.46 19.41
C ARG A 469 -5.10 -0.73 20.87
N ARG A 470 -4.37 -1.61 21.56
CA ARG A 470 -4.61 -1.91 22.99
C ARG A 470 -4.62 -0.67 23.89
N ILE A 471 -3.77 0.32 23.62
CA ILE A 471 -3.76 1.58 24.39
C ILE A 471 -5.01 2.41 24.09
N LEU A 472 -5.47 2.45 22.84
CA LEU A 472 -6.65 3.20 22.43
C LEU A 472 -7.97 2.48 22.79
N GLU A 473 -7.93 1.18 23.02
CA GLU A 473 -9.03 0.33 23.49
C GLU A 473 -9.14 0.28 25.02
N ASP A 474 -8.25 0.97 25.73
CA ASP A 474 -8.24 1.01 27.19
C ASP A 474 -9.56 1.59 27.72
N THR A 475 -10.27 0.80 28.53
CA THR A 475 -11.56 1.17 29.11
C THR A 475 -11.47 2.44 29.96
N ASP A 476 -10.32 2.76 30.54
CA ASP A 476 -10.11 3.98 31.33
C ASP A 476 -10.19 5.26 30.47
N LEU A 477 -10.09 5.15 29.14
CA LEU A 477 -10.35 6.26 28.23
C LEU A 477 -11.85 6.57 28.08
N TYR A 478 -12.70 5.61 28.40
CA TYR A 478 -14.14 5.65 28.13
C TYR A 478 -14.99 5.66 29.40
N TYR A 479 -14.48 5.11 30.50
CA TYR A 479 -15.18 4.96 31.76
C TYR A 479 -14.41 5.62 32.91
N ALA A 480 -15.13 6.02 33.95
CA ALA A 480 -14.57 6.37 35.26
C ALA A 480 -15.09 5.39 36.31
N GLN A 481 -14.23 5.01 37.24
CA GLN A 481 -14.62 4.20 38.38
C GLN A 481 -15.13 5.10 39.51
N ASN A 482 -16.36 4.87 39.96
CA ASN A 482 -16.90 5.53 41.14
C ASN A 482 -16.30 4.95 42.43
N LYS A 483 -16.53 5.65 43.55
CA LYS A 483 -16.11 5.21 44.90
C LYS A 483 -16.64 3.82 45.28
N ASP A 484 -17.79 3.42 44.72
CA ASP A 484 -18.42 2.12 44.94
C ASP A 484 -17.95 1.03 43.94
N GLY A 485 -16.95 1.33 43.10
CA GLY A 485 -16.40 0.42 42.11
C GLY A 485 -17.19 0.31 40.80
N GLN A 486 -18.36 0.95 40.69
CA GLN A 486 -19.18 0.95 39.49
C GLN A 486 -18.57 1.83 38.38
N LEU A 487 -18.56 1.32 37.14
CA LEU A 487 -18.06 2.04 35.97
C LEU A 487 -19.16 2.95 35.40
N ILE A 488 -18.86 4.24 35.29
CA ILE A 488 -19.72 5.24 34.63
C ILE A 488 -19.07 5.66 33.31
N GLN A 489 -19.83 5.62 32.23
CA GLN A 489 -19.36 6.09 30.93
C GLN A 489 -19.14 7.60 30.95
N LEU A 490 -17.98 8.03 30.47
CA LEU A 490 -17.59 9.43 30.38
C LEU A 490 -18.35 10.14 29.26
N SER A 491 -18.49 11.46 29.38
CA SER A 491 -18.98 12.29 28.28
C SER A 491 -18.03 12.24 27.08
N LYS A 492 -18.56 12.45 25.86
CA LYS A 492 -17.73 12.48 24.63
C LYS A 492 -16.57 13.48 24.71
N GLN A 493 -16.78 14.61 25.40
CA GLN A 493 -15.75 15.63 25.58
C GLN A 493 -14.61 15.15 26.49
N GLU A 494 -14.93 14.49 27.60
CA GLU A 494 -13.93 13.92 28.51
C GLU A 494 -13.16 12.78 27.85
N GLN A 495 -13.84 11.89 27.12
CA GLN A 495 -13.19 10.84 26.33
C GLN A 495 -12.18 11.43 25.36
N ARG A 496 -12.56 12.49 24.62
CA ARG A 496 -11.67 13.22 23.71
C ARG A 496 -10.46 13.80 24.46
N THR A 497 -10.66 14.44 25.61
CA THR A 497 -9.55 14.99 26.41
C THR A 497 -8.60 13.91 26.90
N ARG A 498 -9.11 12.75 27.36
CA ARG A 498 -8.28 11.62 27.79
C ARG A 498 -7.51 10.98 26.62
N ARG A 499 -8.15 10.83 25.46
CA ARG A 499 -7.50 10.35 24.22
C ARG A 499 -6.37 11.29 23.79
N ILE A 500 -6.61 12.61 23.79
CA ILE A 500 -5.58 13.60 23.46
C ILE A 500 -4.36 13.48 24.38
N LYS A 501 -4.56 13.35 25.69
CA LYS A 501 -3.46 13.15 26.66
C LYS A 501 -2.68 11.85 26.45
N THR A 502 -3.28 10.88 25.75
CA THR A 502 -2.67 9.57 25.48
C THR A 502 -1.93 9.56 24.14
N LEU A 503 -2.14 10.55 23.27
CA LEU A 503 -1.47 10.65 21.96
C LEU A 503 0.06 10.64 22.07
N ASP A 504 0.63 11.31 23.08
CA ASP A 504 2.09 11.31 23.32
C ASP A 504 2.63 9.91 23.64
N LYS A 505 1.83 9.05 24.27
CA LYS A 505 2.20 7.66 24.51
C LYS A 505 2.09 6.86 23.22
N VAL A 506 1.02 7.04 22.46
CA VAL A 506 0.76 6.32 21.21
C VAL A 506 1.79 6.65 20.14
N SER A 507 2.27 7.90 20.05
CA SER A 507 3.29 8.31 19.08
C SER A 507 4.65 7.65 19.27
N MET A 508 4.94 7.17 20.50
CA MET A 508 6.16 6.45 20.87
C MET A 508 6.10 4.94 20.58
N ILE A 509 4.91 4.40 20.32
CA ILE A 509 4.70 3.00 19.97
C ILE A 509 4.90 2.83 18.45
N PRO A 510 5.44 1.68 17.99
CA PRO A 510 5.63 1.40 16.56
C PRO A 510 4.32 1.19 15.81
N GLY A 511 4.40 1.36 14.50
CA GLY A 511 3.33 1.12 13.54
C GLY A 511 2.48 2.34 13.21
N LYS A 512 1.82 2.33 12.06
CA LYS A 512 0.82 3.31 11.63
C LYS A 512 -0.55 2.63 11.65
N LEU A 513 -1.54 3.29 12.26
CA LEU A 513 -2.92 2.81 12.20
C LEU A 513 -3.53 3.37 10.92
N ASP A 514 -3.96 2.48 10.04
CA ASP A 514 -4.70 2.83 8.84
C ASP A 514 -5.61 1.70 8.37
N HIS A 515 -6.32 1.88 7.27
CA HIS A 515 -6.83 0.77 6.50
C HIS A 515 -5.68 0.08 5.75
N ALA A 516 -5.71 -1.25 5.71
CA ALA A 516 -4.59 -2.04 5.24
C ALA A 516 -5.06 -3.07 4.22
N THR A 517 -4.56 -2.93 2.99
CA THR A 517 -4.98 -3.72 1.84
C THR A 517 -3.77 -4.20 1.05
N VAL A 518 -3.82 -5.47 0.63
CA VAL A 518 -2.86 -6.09 -0.27
C VAL A 518 -3.61 -6.88 -1.34
N VAL A 519 -3.17 -6.77 -2.60
CA VAL A 519 -3.61 -7.64 -3.69
C VAL A 519 -2.40 -8.15 -4.46
N ALA A 520 -2.38 -9.43 -4.81
CA ALA A 520 -1.21 -10.09 -5.37
C ALA A 520 -1.58 -11.13 -6.45
N TYR A 521 -0.63 -11.34 -7.37
CA TYR A 521 -0.72 -12.28 -8.47
C TYR A 521 0.62 -13.00 -8.69
N VAL A 522 0.59 -14.33 -8.78
CA VAL A 522 1.75 -15.15 -9.16
C VAL A 522 1.80 -15.31 -10.67
N VAL A 523 2.85 -14.80 -11.27
CA VAL A 523 3.01 -14.69 -12.72
C VAL A 523 3.04 -16.07 -13.38
N GLY A 524 2.17 -16.28 -14.38
CA GLY A 524 2.20 -17.43 -15.28
C GLY A 524 1.93 -18.80 -14.63
N SER A 525 1.33 -18.82 -13.44
CA SER A 525 1.19 -20.05 -12.64
C SER A 525 -0.25 -20.53 -12.42
N ILE A 526 -1.27 -19.80 -12.90
CA ILE A 526 -2.68 -20.09 -12.58
C ILE A 526 -3.23 -21.35 -13.27
N ASN A 527 -2.68 -21.72 -14.44
CA ASN A 527 -3.05 -22.94 -15.18
C ASN A 527 -2.03 -24.08 -15.04
N SER A 528 -1.14 -24.02 -14.05
CA SER A 528 -0.28 -25.18 -13.80
C SER A 528 -1.16 -26.26 -13.16
N GLU A 529 -1.69 -27.15 -13.98
CA GLU A 529 -2.22 -28.47 -13.57
C GLU A 529 -1.10 -29.25 -12.86
N TYR A 530 -0.80 -28.89 -11.61
CA TYR A 530 -0.09 -29.67 -10.60
C TYR A 530 -0.45 -28.99 -9.26
N GLY A 531 -1.45 -29.40 -8.50
CA GLY A 531 -2.04 -30.73 -8.49
C GLY A 531 -1.10 -31.76 -7.86
N LEU A 532 -0.41 -31.41 -6.77
CA LEU A 532 -0.08 -32.24 -5.60
C LEU A 532 0.87 -31.51 -4.64
#